data_AF-A0A2N6BH74-F1
#
_entry.id   AF-A0A2N6BH74-F1
#
_cell.length_a   1.000
_cell.length_b   1.000
_cell.length_c   1.000
_cell.angle_alpha   90.00
_cell.angle_beta   90.00
_cell.angle_gamma   90.00
#
_symmetry.space_group_name_H-M   'P 1'
#
loop_
_entity.id
_entity.type
_entity.pdbx_description
1 polymer ?
#
loop_
_entity_poly.entity_id
_entity_poly.type
_entity_poly.pdbx_seq_one_letter_code
_entity_poly.pdbx_strand_id
1 'polypeptide(L)'
;MKFEGVKVPPLPWSILTGMVAAFAMGAARTMTSTEELLAKNLALKVAGFVPLPGAGHWGTMQSIKPALAGGLFFALALGAGVGVLGFILGRLGSLLGKNAKLFIIAACALLPIAAFLGGDALLGVTLAVALLYSVRYSMSAPPPEPRRAVALLLSLLILASPLAVVLKSSTGGFETVRNALIKSESTRGI
;
A
#
# COMPACT_ATOMS: atom_id res chain seq x y z
N MET A 1 -8.59 -39.12 11.55
CA MET A 1 -7.46 -38.17 11.42
C MET A 1 -7.72 -36.99 12.34
N LYS A 2 -6.89 -36.78 13.37
CA LYS A 2 -6.94 -35.53 14.16
C LYS A 2 -6.45 -34.42 13.25
N PHE A 3 -7.32 -33.48 12.91
CA PHE A 3 -6.90 -32.23 12.29
C PHE A 3 -6.12 -31.46 13.36
N GLU A 4 -4.79 -31.51 13.32
CA GLU A 4 -3.97 -30.56 14.05
C GLU A 4 -4.43 -29.17 13.62
N GLY A 5 -4.97 -28.45 14.59
CA GLY A 5 -5.70 -27.21 14.38
C GLY A 5 -4.77 -26.15 13.81
N VAL A 6 -4.77 -26.02 12.48
CA VAL A 6 -4.35 -24.78 11.82
C VAL A 6 -5.34 -23.72 12.27
N LYS A 7 -5.02 -23.06 13.39
CA LYS A 7 -5.80 -21.94 13.91
C LYS A 7 -5.85 -20.89 12.82
N VAL A 8 -7.06 -20.50 12.42
CA VAL A 8 -7.28 -19.40 11.49
C VAL A 8 -6.61 -18.16 12.11
N PRO A 9 -5.59 -17.57 11.48
CA PRO A 9 -5.03 -16.34 12.00
C PRO A 9 -6.12 -15.27 11.92
N PRO A 10 -6.35 -14.51 12.99
CA PRO A 10 -7.38 -13.51 12.99
C PRO A 10 -6.97 -12.40 12.00
N LEU A 11 -7.96 -11.76 11.37
CA LEU A 11 -7.75 -10.62 10.44
C LEU A 11 -6.70 -9.59 10.93
N PRO A 12 -6.62 -9.22 12.23
CA PRO A 12 -5.58 -8.34 12.75
C PRO A 12 -4.15 -8.79 12.45
N TRP A 13 -3.87 -10.09 12.34
CA TRP A 13 -2.53 -10.57 12.03
C TRP A 13 -2.13 -10.24 10.59
N SER A 14 -3.06 -10.41 9.64
CA SER A 14 -2.80 -10.06 8.23
C SER A 14 -2.68 -8.53 8.05
N ILE A 15 -3.44 -7.76 8.84
CA ILE A 15 -3.29 -6.31 8.89
C ILE A 15 -1.91 -5.94 9.44
N LEU A 16 -1.50 -6.54 10.55
CA LEU A 16 -0.21 -6.25 11.19
C LEU A 16 0.97 -6.56 10.28
N THR A 17 0.97 -7.69 9.57
CA THR A 17 2.04 -8.04 8.63
C THR A 17 2.13 -7.04 7.49
N GLY A 18 0.99 -6.62 6.94
CA GLY A 18 0.94 -5.56 5.93
C GLY A 18 1.44 -4.22 6.46
N MET A 19 0.99 -3.83 7.67
CA MET A 19 1.43 -2.60 8.34
C MET A 19 2.93 -2.57 8.60
N VAL A 20 3.51 -3.67 9.11
CA VAL A 20 4.96 -3.75 9.38
C VAL A 20 5.78 -3.65 8.10
N ALA A 21 5.39 -4.39 7.05
CA ALA A 21 6.08 -4.34 5.77
C ALA A 21 6.03 -2.94 5.14
N ALA A 22 4.85 -2.31 5.14
CA ALA A 22 4.68 -0.97 4.60
C ALA A 22 5.31 0.12 5.48
N PHE A 23 5.37 -0.08 6.80
CA PHE A 23 6.09 0.82 7.71
C PHE A 23 7.57 0.85 7.38
N ALA A 24 8.21 -0.32 7.28
CA ALA A 24 9.64 -0.42 6.97
C ALA A 24 9.95 0.23 5.61
N MET A 25 9.10 0.00 4.61
CA MET A 25 9.21 0.64 3.30
C MET A 25 9.04 2.16 3.35
N GLY A 26 7.96 2.63 3.99
CA GLY A 26 7.67 4.05 4.09
C GLY A 26 8.77 4.79 4.84
N ALA A 27 9.27 4.20 5.94
CA ALA A 27 10.37 4.76 6.69
C ALA A 27 11.66 4.84 5.87
N ALA A 28 12.03 3.75 5.18
CA ALA A 28 13.20 3.74 4.31
C ALA A 28 13.10 4.79 3.20
N ARG A 29 11.94 4.87 2.52
CA ARG A 29 11.72 5.80 1.41
C ARG A 29 11.69 7.26 1.85
N THR A 30 11.06 7.53 3.00
CA THR A 30 11.06 8.87 3.56
C THR A 30 12.47 9.26 4.02
N MET A 31 13.24 8.34 4.60
CA MET A 31 14.62 8.60 5.00
C MET A 31 15.51 8.93 3.81
N THR A 32 15.51 8.10 2.76
CA THR A 32 16.31 8.35 1.55
C THR A 32 15.92 9.68 0.88
N SER A 33 14.62 9.96 0.77
CA SER A 33 14.13 11.21 0.20
C SER A 33 14.57 12.43 1.01
N THR A 34 14.60 12.30 2.34
CA THR A 34 15.00 13.38 3.24
C THR A 34 16.51 13.62 3.18
N GLU A 35 17.31 12.55 3.12
CA GLU A 35 18.78 12.63 2.97
C GLU A 35 19.17 13.23 1.61
N GLU A 36 18.52 12.82 0.53
CA GLU A 36 18.74 13.41 -0.80
C GLU A 36 18.37 14.89 -0.85
N LEU A 37 17.24 15.27 -0.23
CA LEU A 37 16.82 16.67 -0.14
C LEU A 37 17.82 17.49 0.68
N LEU A 38 18.33 16.94 1.77
CA LEU A 38 19.38 17.54 2.58
C LEU A 38 20.65 17.78 1.76
N ALA A 39 21.14 16.76 1.06
CA ALA A 39 22.33 16.85 0.22
C ALA A 39 22.19 17.89 -0.90
N LYS A 40 21.04 17.90 -1.59
CA LYS A 40 20.72 18.90 -2.63
C LYS A 40 20.68 20.31 -2.07
N ASN A 41 20.05 20.51 -0.91
CA ASN A 41 19.97 21.82 -0.29
C ASN A 41 21.34 22.32 0.19
N LEU A 42 22.21 21.44 0.68
CA LEU A 42 23.59 21.80 1.02
C LEU A 42 24.38 22.22 -0.22
N ALA A 43 24.26 21.47 -1.32
CA ALA A 43 24.93 21.80 -2.58
C ALA A 43 24.44 23.15 -3.16
N LEU A 44 23.13 23.40 -3.16
CA LEU A 44 22.55 24.68 -3.61
C LEU A 44 23.05 25.85 -2.76
N LYS A 45 23.10 25.67 -1.44
CA LYS A 45 23.62 26.68 -0.51
C LYS A 45 25.08 27.01 -0.78
N VAL A 46 25.93 26.01 -1.04
CA VAL A 46 27.35 26.21 -1.39
C VAL A 46 27.50 26.91 -2.75
N ALA A 47 26.62 26.60 -3.71
CA ALA A 47 26.62 27.22 -5.03
C ALA A 47 25.97 28.62 -5.07
N GLY A 48 25.50 29.16 -3.93
CA GLY A 48 24.88 30.48 -3.85
C GLY A 48 23.46 30.57 -4.42
N PHE A 49 22.82 29.43 -4.69
CA PHE A 49 21.44 29.37 -5.17
C PHE A 49 20.44 29.32 -4.02
N VAL A 50 19.20 29.75 -4.31
CA VAL A 50 18.08 29.62 -3.37
C VAL A 50 17.80 28.13 -3.14
N PRO A 51 17.77 27.67 -1.87
CA PRO A 51 17.58 26.26 -1.57
C PRO A 51 16.10 25.84 -1.76
N LEU A 52 15.87 24.53 -1.90
CA LEU A 52 14.54 23.96 -2.10
C LEU A 52 13.66 24.08 -0.83
N PRO A 53 12.33 23.94 -0.97
CA PRO A 53 11.42 23.92 0.17
C PRO A 53 11.90 22.95 1.26
N GLY A 54 11.87 23.40 2.52
CA GLY A 54 12.42 22.65 3.66
C GLY A 54 13.80 23.10 4.12
N ALA A 55 14.49 23.99 3.39
CA ALA A 55 15.78 24.57 3.77
C ALA A 55 15.79 25.40 5.07
N GLY A 56 14.65 25.58 5.75
CA GLY A 56 14.59 26.11 7.12
C GLY A 56 14.67 25.02 8.21
N HIS A 57 14.57 23.74 7.83
CA HIS A 57 14.34 22.61 8.72
C HIS A 57 15.45 21.55 8.63
N TRP A 58 16.72 21.98 8.54
CA TRP A 58 17.89 21.10 8.45
C TRP A 58 17.94 20.05 9.57
N GLY A 59 17.69 20.46 10.81
CA GLY A 59 17.66 19.54 11.96
C GLY A 59 16.53 18.52 11.89
N THR A 60 15.40 18.87 11.26
CA THR A 60 14.31 17.92 10.99
C THR A 60 14.72 16.94 9.90
N MET A 61 15.38 17.41 8.84
CA MET A 61 15.87 16.58 7.74
C MET A 61 16.97 15.59 8.17
N GLN A 62 17.79 15.95 9.15
CA GLN A 62 18.79 15.04 9.74
C GLN A 62 18.20 14.05 10.77
N SER A 63 16.97 14.29 11.22
CA SER A 63 16.36 13.46 12.26
C SER A 63 15.63 12.25 11.67
N ILE A 64 15.47 11.20 12.48
CA ILE A 64 14.66 10.02 12.12
C ILE A 64 13.15 10.28 12.15
N LYS A 65 12.69 11.42 12.69
CA LYS A 65 11.26 11.70 12.92
C LYS A 65 10.43 11.68 11.63
N PRO A 66 10.87 12.29 10.50
CA PRO A 66 10.14 12.19 9.23
C PRO A 66 10.03 10.75 8.75
N ALA A 67 11.10 9.94 8.89
CA ALA A 67 11.08 8.53 8.51
C ALA A 67 10.02 7.75 9.31
N LEU A 68 9.93 7.95 10.62
CA LEU A 68 8.90 7.30 11.44
C LEU A 68 7.48 7.74 11.05
N ALA A 69 7.27 9.05 10.81
CA ALA A 69 5.98 9.58 10.39
C ALA A 69 5.56 9.07 9.00
N GLY A 70 6.49 9.05 8.04
CA GLY A 70 6.30 8.49 6.72
C GLY A 70 6.00 6.99 6.79
N GLY A 71 6.77 6.24 7.57
CA GLY A 71 6.52 4.82 7.84
C GLY A 71 5.09 4.59 8.37
N LEU A 72 4.65 5.35 9.38
CA LEU A 72 3.31 5.22 9.94
C LEU A 72 2.22 5.52 8.90
N PHE A 73 2.41 6.56 8.09
CA PHE A 73 1.49 6.91 7.01
C PHE A 73 1.35 5.76 6.00
N PHE A 74 2.47 5.19 5.52
CA PHE A 74 2.45 4.05 4.59
C PHE A 74 1.87 2.78 5.23
N ALA A 75 2.13 2.53 6.52
CA ALA A 75 1.55 1.42 7.26
C ALA A 75 0.01 1.48 7.23
N LEU A 76 -0.56 2.67 7.46
CA LEU A 76 -2.01 2.87 7.48
C LEU A 76 -2.61 2.91 6.07
N ALA A 77 -2.00 3.66 5.15
CA ALA A 77 -2.56 3.89 3.82
C ALA A 77 -2.44 2.65 2.90
N LEU A 78 -1.29 1.98 2.94
CA LEU A 78 -0.99 0.83 2.08
C LEU A 78 -1.03 -0.47 2.86
N GLY A 79 -0.32 -0.53 3.99
CA GLY A 79 -0.09 -1.77 4.73
C GLY A 79 -1.37 -2.44 5.20
N ALA A 80 -2.25 -1.68 5.87
CA ALA A 80 -3.53 -2.20 6.34
C ALA A 80 -4.41 -2.69 5.18
N GLY A 81 -4.49 -1.91 4.09
CA GLY A 81 -5.27 -2.27 2.90
C GLY A 81 -4.79 -3.56 2.23
N VAL A 82 -3.48 -3.67 1.98
CA VAL A 82 -2.87 -4.87 1.36
C VAL A 82 -3.00 -6.10 2.28
N GLY A 83 -2.89 -5.91 3.59
CA GLY A 83 -3.10 -6.96 4.58
C GLY A 83 -4.54 -7.52 4.57
N VAL A 84 -5.55 -6.63 4.54
CA VAL A 84 -6.96 -7.02 4.41
C VAL A 84 -7.22 -7.72 3.08
N LEU A 85 -6.70 -7.18 1.98
CA LEU A 85 -6.86 -7.76 0.65
C LEU A 85 -6.27 -9.17 0.60
N GLY A 86 -5.06 -9.36 1.11
CA GLY A 86 -4.40 -10.66 1.15
C GLY A 86 -5.15 -11.67 2.01
N PHE A 87 -5.71 -11.24 3.15
CA PHE A 87 -6.58 -12.07 3.97
C PHE A 87 -7.82 -12.54 3.20
N ILE A 88 -8.58 -11.60 2.59
CA ILE A 88 -9.82 -11.92 1.87
C ILE A 88 -9.54 -12.89 0.71
N LEU A 89 -8.55 -12.58 -0.12
CA LEU A 89 -8.17 -13.42 -1.25
C LEU A 89 -7.70 -14.81 -0.78
N GLY A 90 -6.94 -14.87 0.31
CA GLY A 90 -6.49 -16.15 0.83
C GLY A 90 -7.61 -16.99 1.44
N ARG A 91 -8.56 -16.37 2.15
CA ARG A 91 -9.75 -17.06 2.66
C ARG A 91 -10.65 -17.56 1.54
N LEU A 92 -10.87 -16.78 0.49
CA LEU A 92 -11.63 -17.22 -0.69
C LEU A 92 -10.90 -18.33 -1.45
N GLY A 93 -9.58 -18.22 -1.60
CA GLY A 93 -8.75 -19.25 -2.23
C GLY A 93 -8.76 -20.59 -1.46
N SER A 94 -9.00 -20.57 -0.16
CA SER A 94 -9.11 -21.81 0.64
C SER A 94 -10.28 -22.72 0.21
N LEU A 95 -11.32 -22.16 -0.43
CA LEU A 95 -12.48 -22.88 -0.96
C LEU A 95 -12.20 -23.62 -2.27
N LEU A 96 -11.07 -23.34 -2.91
CA LEU A 96 -10.79 -23.83 -4.26
C LEU A 96 -9.88 -25.06 -4.26
N GLY A 97 -9.92 -25.83 -5.34
CA GLY A 97 -9.00 -26.95 -5.58
C GLY A 97 -7.54 -26.47 -5.75
N LYS A 98 -6.59 -27.39 -5.64
CA LYS A 98 -5.13 -27.13 -5.66
C LYS A 98 -4.68 -26.27 -6.86
N ASN A 99 -5.19 -26.54 -8.06
CA ASN A 99 -4.80 -25.81 -9.27
C ASN A 99 -5.28 -24.35 -9.25
N ALA A 100 -6.50 -24.11 -8.80
CA ALA A 100 -7.06 -22.77 -8.67
C ALA A 100 -6.39 -21.96 -7.53
N LYS A 101 -5.93 -22.64 -6.46
CA LYS A 101 -5.09 -22.02 -5.41
C LYS A 101 -3.79 -21.44 -5.99
N LEU A 102 -3.10 -22.21 -6.82
CA LEU A 102 -1.88 -21.74 -7.48
C LEU A 102 -2.15 -20.55 -8.40
N PHE A 103 -3.27 -20.57 -9.13
CA PHE A 103 -3.68 -19.46 -9.98
C PHE A 103 -3.90 -18.17 -9.18
N ILE A 104 -4.59 -18.22 -8.03
CA ILE A 104 -4.80 -17.03 -7.17
C ILE A 104 -3.47 -16.48 -6.69
N ILE A 105 -2.55 -17.35 -6.23
CA ILE A 105 -1.23 -16.91 -5.76
C ILE A 105 -0.46 -16.24 -6.91
N ALA A 106 -0.50 -16.82 -8.11
CA ALA A 106 0.13 -16.24 -9.30
C ALA A 106 -0.50 -14.90 -9.70
N ALA A 107 -1.83 -14.78 -9.66
CA ALA A 107 -2.55 -13.54 -9.92
C ALA A 107 -2.19 -12.46 -8.89
N CYS A 108 -2.04 -12.82 -7.62
CA CYS A 108 -1.59 -11.89 -6.57
C CYS A 108 -0.15 -11.42 -6.80
N ALA A 109 0.70 -12.22 -7.44
CA ALA A 109 2.07 -11.81 -7.78
C ALA A 109 2.12 -10.74 -8.89
N LEU A 110 1.03 -10.53 -9.65
CA LEU A 110 0.99 -9.51 -10.70
C LEU A 110 1.17 -8.09 -10.15
N LEU A 111 0.64 -7.79 -8.95
CA LEU A 111 0.79 -6.46 -8.33
C LEU A 111 2.25 -6.15 -7.97
N PRO A 112 2.99 -7.03 -7.26
CA PRO A 112 4.43 -6.91 -7.09
C PRO A 112 5.20 -6.80 -8.40
N ILE A 113 4.90 -7.63 -9.40
CA ILE A 113 5.59 -7.63 -10.69
C ILE A 113 5.38 -6.29 -11.40
N ALA A 114 4.15 -5.76 -11.41
CA ALA A 114 3.87 -4.45 -12.00
C ALA A 114 4.67 -3.33 -11.31
N ALA A 115 4.82 -3.37 -9.99
CA ALA A 115 5.65 -2.40 -9.27
C ALA A 115 7.15 -2.51 -9.65
N PHE A 116 7.68 -3.74 -9.79
CA PHE A 116 9.04 -3.96 -10.28
C PHE A 116 9.25 -3.45 -11.71
N LEU A 117 8.31 -3.73 -12.62
CA LEU A 117 8.36 -3.25 -14.01
C LEU A 117 8.24 -1.73 -14.10
N GLY A 118 7.55 -1.10 -13.14
CA GLY A 118 7.50 0.35 -12.98
C GLY A 118 8.75 0.98 -12.37
N GLY A 119 9.78 0.19 -12.06
CA GLY A 119 11.05 0.66 -11.47
C GLY A 119 11.04 0.83 -9.96
N ASP A 120 9.95 0.47 -9.28
CA ASP A 120 9.80 0.63 -7.83
C ASP A 120 10.03 -0.70 -7.11
N ALA A 121 11.30 -1.09 -7.03
CA ALA A 121 11.71 -2.35 -6.42
C ALA A 121 11.27 -2.47 -4.95
N LEU A 122 11.32 -1.36 -4.22
CA LEU A 122 11.01 -1.34 -2.78
C LEU A 122 9.52 -1.56 -2.56
N LEU A 123 8.65 -0.91 -3.35
CA LEU A 123 7.22 -1.19 -3.36
C LEU A 123 6.92 -2.63 -3.81
N GLY A 124 7.60 -3.12 -4.85
CA GLY A 124 7.45 -4.49 -5.34
C GLY A 124 7.73 -5.54 -4.26
N VAL A 125 8.84 -5.40 -3.53
CA VAL A 125 9.17 -6.27 -2.40
C VAL A 125 8.13 -6.16 -1.29
N THR A 126 7.71 -4.95 -0.92
CA THR A 126 6.70 -4.75 0.14
C THR A 126 5.38 -5.43 -0.22
N LEU A 127 4.89 -5.24 -1.43
CA LEU A 127 3.67 -5.88 -1.92
C LEU A 127 3.84 -7.40 -1.95
N ALA A 128 4.99 -7.91 -2.41
CA ALA A 128 5.25 -9.35 -2.43
C ALA A 128 5.20 -9.94 -1.02
N VAL A 129 5.88 -9.33 -0.06
CA VAL A 129 5.89 -9.77 1.34
C VAL A 129 4.50 -9.67 1.94
N ALA A 130 3.84 -8.51 1.89
CA ALA A 130 2.56 -8.30 2.54
C ALA A 130 1.45 -9.16 1.92
N LEU A 131 1.35 -9.19 0.59
CA LEU A 131 0.26 -9.84 -0.12
C LEU A 131 0.46 -11.35 -0.20
N LEU A 132 1.63 -11.82 -0.66
CA LEU A 132 1.84 -13.27 -0.85
C LEU A 132 1.90 -14.01 0.48
N TYR A 133 2.50 -13.40 1.51
CA TYR A 133 2.47 -13.99 2.86
C TYR A 133 1.04 -14.09 3.37
N SER A 134 0.27 -13.01 3.34
CA SER A 134 -1.10 -12.99 3.88
C SER A 134 -2.04 -13.93 3.12
N VAL A 135 -1.93 -13.98 1.79
CA VAL A 135 -2.68 -14.91 0.94
C VAL A 135 -2.32 -16.35 1.28
N ARG A 136 -1.03 -16.72 1.20
CA ARG A 136 -0.58 -18.10 1.44
C ARG A 136 -0.96 -18.57 2.83
N TYR A 137 -0.74 -17.74 3.84
CA TYR A 137 -1.01 -18.06 5.23
C TYR A 137 -2.52 -18.23 5.50
N SER A 138 -3.36 -17.38 4.91
CA SER A 138 -4.83 -17.48 5.03
C SER A 138 -5.45 -18.63 4.23
N MET A 139 -4.81 -19.05 3.13
CA MET A 139 -5.23 -20.21 2.30
C MET A 139 -4.98 -21.57 2.94
N SER A 140 -4.00 -21.65 3.84
CA SER A 140 -3.69 -22.87 4.61
C SER A 140 -4.73 -23.17 5.69
N ALA A 141 -5.57 -22.20 6.04
CA ALA A 141 -6.63 -22.39 7.01
C ALA A 141 -7.85 -23.16 6.42
N PRO A 142 -8.65 -23.84 7.27
CA PRO A 142 -9.84 -24.55 6.83
C PRO A 142 -10.82 -23.64 6.06
N PRO A 143 -11.55 -24.17 5.07
CA PRO A 143 -12.49 -23.38 4.28
C PRO A 143 -13.53 -22.70 5.18
N PRO A 144 -13.86 -21.42 4.94
CA PRO A 144 -14.89 -20.72 5.69
C PRO A 144 -16.28 -21.31 5.43
N GLU A 145 -17.18 -21.15 6.40
CA GLU A 145 -18.61 -21.44 6.22
C GLU A 145 -19.20 -20.63 5.04
N PRO A 146 -20.20 -21.15 4.30
CA PRO A 146 -20.77 -20.49 3.13
C PRO A 146 -21.22 -19.04 3.38
N ARG A 147 -21.84 -18.77 4.52
CA ARG A 147 -22.28 -17.42 4.90
C ARG A 147 -21.12 -16.43 5.02
N ARG A 148 -19.99 -16.89 5.58
CA ARG A 148 -18.76 -16.09 5.71
C ARG A 148 -18.07 -15.91 4.37
N ALA A 149 -18.11 -16.92 3.50
CA ALA A 149 -17.60 -16.81 2.13
C ALA A 149 -18.33 -15.73 1.33
N VAL A 150 -19.67 -15.68 1.42
CA VAL A 150 -20.47 -14.63 0.78
C VAL A 150 -20.13 -13.26 1.35
N ALA A 151 -20.00 -13.13 2.68
CA ALA A 151 -19.58 -11.87 3.30
C ALA A 151 -18.20 -11.40 2.79
N LEU A 152 -17.23 -12.31 2.65
CA LEU A 152 -15.90 -12.00 2.10
C LEU A 152 -15.95 -11.57 0.64
N LEU A 153 -16.78 -12.21 -0.19
CA LEU A 153 -17.01 -11.79 -1.58
C LEU A 153 -17.61 -10.38 -1.66
N LEU A 154 -18.61 -10.08 -0.83
CA LEU A 154 -19.19 -8.75 -0.74
C LEU A 154 -18.17 -7.72 -0.28
N SER A 155 -17.35 -8.03 0.74
CA SER A 155 -16.26 -7.15 1.18
C SER A 155 -15.26 -6.88 0.04
N LEU A 156 -14.92 -7.88 -0.76
CA LEU A 156 -14.03 -7.72 -1.92
C LEU A 156 -14.64 -6.79 -2.97
N LEU A 157 -15.94 -6.94 -3.27
CA LEU A 157 -16.66 -6.06 -4.19
C LEU A 157 -16.69 -4.60 -3.69
N ILE A 158 -16.92 -4.40 -2.40
CA ILE A 158 -16.88 -3.07 -1.77
C ILE A 158 -15.47 -2.49 -1.87
N LEU A 159 -14.43 -3.28 -1.57
CA LEU A 159 -13.02 -2.87 -1.71
C LEU A 159 -12.63 -2.56 -3.15
N ALA A 160 -13.24 -3.23 -4.14
CA ALA A 160 -13.01 -2.98 -5.56
C ALA A 160 -13.80 -1.78 -6.10
N SER A 161 -14.83 -1.31 -5.40
CA SER A 161 -15.67 -0.18 -5.86
C SER A 161 -14.91 1.13 -6.12
N PRO A 162 -13.87 1.52 -5.34
CA PRO A 162 -13.09 2.72 -5.63
C PRO A 162 -12.20 2.55 -6.87
N LEU A 163 -11.91 1.31 -7.28
CA LEU A 163 -11.06 1.02 -8.44
C LEU A 163 -11.69 1.56 -9.73
N ALA A 164 -13.03 1.51 -9.85
CA ALA A 164 -13.74 2.08 -10.98
C ALA A 164 -13.58 3.61 -11.05
N VAL A 165 -13.49 4.28 -9.91
CA VAL A 165 -13.24 5.73 -9.82
C VAL A 165 -11.79 6.04 -10.20
N VAL A 166 -10.84 5.24 -9.71
CA VAL A 166 -9.40 5.40 -10.02
C VAL A 166 -9.13 5.15 -11.52
N LEU A 167 -9.68 4.08 -12.09
CA LEU A 167 -9.48 3.72 -13.51
C LEU A 167 -10.13 4.72 -14.48
N LYS A 168 -11.20 5.40 -14.07
CA LYS A 168 -11.83 6.48 -14.86
C LYS A 168 -11.20 7.85 -14.61
N SER A 169 -10.41 7.98 -13.55
CA SER A 169 -9.73 9.22 -13.20
C SER A 169 -8.38 9.27 -13.91
N SER A 170 -8.32 9.95 -15.06
CA SER A 170 -7.09 10.17 -15.84
C SER A 170 -5.97 10.85 -15.05
N THR A 171 -6.26 11.48 -13.91
CA THR A 171 -5.29 12.33 -13.16
C THR A 171 -5.43 12.28 -11.64
N GLY A 172 -5.87 11.15 -11.07
CA GLY A 172 -6.01 10.99 -9.61
C GLY A 172 -6.88 12.05 -8.90
N GLY A 173 -7.98 12.50 -9.52
CA GLY A 173 -8.89 13.51 -8.96
C GLY A 173 -8.31 14.93 -8.79
N PHE A 174 -7.00 15.11 -8.93
CA PHE A 174 -6.32 16.39 -8.71
C PHE A 174 -6.68 17.41 -9.80
N GLU A 175 -6.82 16.99 -11.05
CA GLU A 175 -7.34 17.90 -12.09
C GLU A 175 -8.81 18.26 -11.88
N THR A 176 -9.63 17.34 -11.37
CA THR A 176 -11.03 17.64 -11.07
C THR A 176 -11.14 18.72 -9.99
N VAL A 177 -10.30 18.62 -8.95
CA VAL A 177 -10.21 19.63 -7.88
C VAL A 177 -9.57 20.93 -8.39
N ARG A 178 -8.46 20.85 -9.13
CA ARG A 178 -7.80 22.01 -9.76
C ARG A 178 -8.76 22.76 -10.68
N ASN A 179 -9.47 22.05 -11.56
CA ASN A 179 -10.40 22.64 -12.50
C ASN A 179 -11.63 23.21 -11.79
N ALA A 180 -12.11 22.58 -10.70
CA ALA A 180 -13.18 23.15 -9.88
C ALA A 180 -12.75 24.45 -9.17
N LEU A 181 -11.49 24.53 -8.70
CA LEU A 181 -10.92 25.74 -8.09
C LEU A 181 -10.71 26.85 -9.13
N ILE A 182 -10.15 26.54 -10.29
CA ILE A 182 -9.99 27.52 -11.39
C ILE A 182 -11.36 28.05 -11.85
N LYS A 183 -12.38 27.19 -11.91
CA LYS A 183 -13.74 27.58 -12.29
C LYS A 183 -14.39 28.47 -11.23
N SER A 184 -14.08 28.26 -9.94
CA SER A 184 -14.59 29.11 -8.85
C SER A 184 -13.90 30.48 -8.79
N GLU A 185 -12.63 30.59 -9.20
CA GLU A 185 -11.94 31.87 -9.40
C GLU A 185 -12.51 32.62 -10.61
N SER A 186 -12.79 31.93 -11.72
CA SER A 186 -13.39 32.57 -12.91
C SER A 186 -14.82 33.09 -12.70
N THR A 187 -15.54 32.53 -11.72
CA THR A 187 -16.88 32.99 -11.31
C THR A 187 -16.84 34.04 -10.20
N ARG A 188 -15.66 34.30 -9.61
CA ARG A 188 -15.44 35.36 -8.63
C ARG A 188 -14.94 36.69 -9.20
N GLY A 189 -14.78 36.79 -10.52
CA GLY A 189 -14.62 38.07 -11.22
C GLY A 189 -13.64 39.03 -10.55
N ILE A 190 -12.35 38.71 -10.62
CA ILE A 190 -11.26 39.70 -10.53
C ILE A 190 -10.56 39.69 -11.88
#